data_AF-A0A7V1NA35-F1
#
_entry.id   AF-A0A7V1NA35-F1
#
_cell.length_a   1.000
_cell.length_b   1.000
_cell.length_c   1.000
_cell.angle_alpha   90.00
_cell.angle_beta   90.00
_cell.angle_gamma   90.00
#
_symmetry.space_group_name_H-M   'P 1'
#
loop_
_entity.id
_entity.type
_entity.pdbx_description
1 polymer ?
#
loop_
_entity_poly.entity_id
_entity_poly.type
_entity_poly.pdbx_seq_one_letter_code
_entity_poly.pdbx_strand_id
1 'polypeptide(L)'
;MTHPKKWILYLGVVLAASSWGCASTSMPESEAARKLEESQARVAALEREAAEREARLESLSARLSEDQLPAVSAAPPARSAAAGPYNQIPGGELLPPAKPGQCYARVFIPPTYETRTEEVLARGATESLEIIPARYETVEEQVLVEAASQRIEVIPAEYGWVEEKVLVSPASSRLEEVPAKYEWQEEKILVKPAHTVWKKGKGPIQKIDSATGEIMCLVEVPAEYKTVRKRVQISPPTTREIPIPAKYKTVKRQVVTKPASTRTIEIPAKYKTVKVRKLVEPAHERRIPIAAKYQTITKRVRVSDGEMAWRQILCETNTTPDIVKNMQRALGSAGFAPGPIDGIVGRQTLAALRDYQKAKGLPTGGVTLATLKSLGVQ
;
A
#
# COMPACT_ATOMS: atom_id res chain seq x y z
N MET A 1 33.74 -26.50 -5.77
CA MET A 1 33.17 -25.93 -7.01
C MET A 1 31.70 -25.70 -6.77
N THR A 2 31.06 -24.54 -6.87
CA THR A 2 31.43 -23.14 -7.12
C THR A 2 30.12 -22.39 -6.87
N HIS A 3 30.12 -21.40 -5.96
CA HIS A 3 29.02 -20.45 -5.79
C HIS A 3 28.73 -19.66 -7.07
N PRO A 4 27.50 -19.16 -7.24
CA PRO A 4 27.26 -17.86 -7.87
C PRO A 4 26.65 -16.91 -6.81
N LYS A 5 27.45 -16.00 -6.24
CA LYS A 5 27.82 -14.66 -6.72
C LYS A 5 26.66 -13.64 -6.68
N LYS A 6 26.63 -12.94 -5.54
CA LYS A 6 26.07 -11.61 -5.27
C LYS A 6 26.37 -10.63 -6.41
N TRP A 7 25.35 -9.88 -6.85
CA TRP A 7 25.51 -8.59 -7.53
C TRP A 7 24.72 -7.54 -6.74
N ILE A 8 25.39 -6.94 -5.76
CA ILE A 8 24.97 -5.69 -5.13
C ILE A 8 25.64 -4.59 -5.97
N LEU A 9 24.85 -3.84 -6.73
CA LEU A 9 25.28 -2.61 -7.39
C LEU A 9 25.46 -1.53 -6.32
N TYR A 10 26.69 -1.41 -5.80
CA TYR A 10 27.13 -0.23 -5.08
C TYR A 10 27.30 0.91 -6.09
N LEU A 11 26.36 1.86 -6.11
CA LEU A 11 26.60 3.18 -6.68
C LEU A 11 27.47 3.96 -5.70
N GLY A 12 28.78 3.89 -5.89
CA GLY A 12 29.72 4.79 -5.24
C GLY A 12 29.54 6.20 -5.78
N VAL A 13 28.89 7.07 -5.00
CA VAL A 13 28.95 8.51 -5.20
C VAL A 13 30.31 8.97 -4.70
N VAL A 14 31.24 9.22 -5.62
CA VAL A 14 32.47 9.96 -5.33
C VAL A 14 32.09 11.43 -5.16
N LEU A 15 31.93 11.86 -3.91
CA LEU A 15 31.85 13.27 -3.55
C LEU A 15 33.26 13.86 -3.67
N ALA A 16 33.53 14.52 -4.79
CA ALA A 16 34.66 15.42 -4.93
C ALA A 16 34.45 16.61 -4.00
N ALA A 17 35.16 16.63 -2.86
CA ALA A 17 35.25 17.78 -1.99
C ALA A 17 36.03 18.88 -2.71
N SER A 18 35.31 19.82 -3.33
CA SER A 18 35.86 21.09 -3.77
C SER A 18 35.82 22.05 -2.58
N SER A 19 37.02 22.43 -2.14
CA SER A 19 37.29 23.34 -1.04
C SER A 19 36.93 24.78 -1.42
N TRP A 20 35.71 25.23 -1.10
CA TRP A 20 35.41 26.66 -0.96
C TRP A 20 35.19 26.96 0.52
N GLY A 21 36.10 27.75 1.08
CA GLY A 21 36.00 28.26 2.43
C GLY A 21 34.83 29.24 2.55
N CYS A 22 33.97 29.01 3.53
CA CYS A 22 33.01 29.99 4.02
C CYS A 22 33.22 30.15 5.52
N ALA A 23 33.34 31.42 5.92
CA ALA A 23 33.51 31.86 7.28
C ALA A 23 32.29 31.48 8.14
N SER A 24 32.61 30.98 9.32
CA SER A 24 31.73 30.43 10.33
C SER A 24 30.85 31.51 11.00
N THR A 25 29.55 31.50 10.75
CA THR A 25 28.59 31.60 11.86
C THR A 25 28.58 30.22 12.53
N SER A 26 29.49 30.03 13.48
CA SER A 26 29.48 28.86 14.33
C SER A 26 28.18 28.88 15.14
N MET A 27 27.17 28.12 14.71
CA MET A 27 26.30 27.47 15.70
C MET A 27 27.25 26.82 16.69
N PRO A 28 27.08 26.99 18.00
CA PRO A 28 27.94 26.30 18.95
C PRO A 28 27.87 24.82 18.56
N GLU A 29 29.03 24.20 18.33
CA GLU A 29 29.16 22.84 17.80
C GLU A 29 28.27 21.85 18.59
N SER A 30 28.00 22.19 19.86
CA SER A 30 27.06 21.53 20.77
C SER A 30 25.58 21.58 20.37
N GLU A 31 25.08 22.66 19.76
CA GLU A 31 23.66 22.77 19.36
C GLU A 31 23.38 22.05 18.04
N ALA A 32 24.31 22.13 17.08
CA ALA A 32 24.23 21.33 15.86
C ALA A 32 24.37 19.82 16.17
N ALA A 33 25.29 19.44 17.07
CA ALA A 33 25.42 18.07 17.55
C ALA A 33 24.16 17.59 18.29
N ARG A 34 23.57 18.42 19.19
CA ARG A 34 22.31 18.08 19.86
C ARG A 34 21.14 17.92 18.89
N LYS A 35 21.02 18.79 17.88
CA LYS A 35 19.97 18.67 16.85
C LYS A 35 20.17 17.43 15.98
N LEU A 36 21.41 17.08 15.67
CA LEU A 36 21.72 15.84 14.94
C LEU A 36 21.37 14.62 15.78
N GLU A 37 21.78 14.57 17.05
CA GLU A 37 21.47 13.48 17.97
C GLU A 37 19.96 13.35 18.22
N GLU A 38 19.26 14.48 18.36
CA GLU A 38 17.79 14.52 18.48
C GLU A 38 17.12 14.05 17.19
N SER A 39 17.63 14.42 16.02
CA SER A 39 17.11 13.94 14.72
C SER A 39 17.36 12.45 14.53
N GLN A 40 18.54 11.95 14.93
CA GLN A 40 18.90 10.54 14.88
C GLN A 40 18.04 9.73 15.85
N ALA A 41 17.77 10.26 17.05
CA ALA A 41 16.84 9.66 18.00
C ALA A 41 15.40 9.62 17.47
N ARG A 42 14.95 10.68 16.78
CA ARG A 42 13.63 10.71 16.10
C ARG A 42 13.55 9.70 14.97
N VAL A 43 14.59 9.57 14.14
CA VAL A 43 14.64 8.57 13.06
C VAL A 43 14.61 7.16 13.64
N ALA A 44 15.43 6.88 14.65
CA ALA A 44 15.43 5.57 15.32
C ALA A 44 14.08 5.25 16.00
N ALA A 45 13.38 6.27 16.54
CA ALA A 45 12.04 6.10 17.08
C ALA A 45 10.99 5.79 16.00
N LEU A 46 11.06 6.47 14.85
CA LEU A 46 10.19 6.22 13.69
C LEU A 46 10.45 4.85 13.07
N GLU A 47 11.71 4.42 12.99
CA GLU A 47 12.09 3.08 12.51
C GLU A 47 11.54 1.98 13.43
N ARG A 48 11.56 2.18 14.76
CA ARG A 48 10.91 1.27 15.71
C ARG A 48 9.40 1.23 15.55
N GLU A 49 8.76 2.39 15.40
CA GLU A 49 7.32 2.47 15.19
C GLU A 49 6.90 1.84 13.85
N ALA A 50 7.72 1.99 12.80
CA ALA A 50 7.52 1.33 11.52
C ALA A 50 7.66 -0.20 11.64
N ALA A 51 8.69 -0.69 12.32
CA ALA A 51 8.88 -2.12 12.57
C ALA A 51 7.73 -2.72 13.40
N GLU A 52 7.22 -2.00 14.42
CA GLU A 52 6.05 -2.41 15.19
C GLU A 52 4.77 -2.42 14.34
N ARG A 53 4.59 -1.44 13.44
CA ARG A 53 3.47 -1.40 12.49
C ARG A 53 3.56 -2.54 11.48
N GLU A 54 4.74 -2.86 10.96
CA GLU A 54 4.95 -3.98 10.05
C GLU A 54 4.68 -5.32 10.75
N ALA A 55 5.21 -5.53 11.96
CA ALA A 55 4.90 -6.72 12.76
C ALA A 55 3.40 -6.81 13.10
N ARG A 56 2.75 -5.68 13.36
CA ARG A 56 1.29 -5.62 13.57
C ARG A 56 0.53 -5.97 12.31
N LEU A 57 0.93 -5.46 11.15
CA LEU A 57 0.35 -5.79 9.85
C LEU A 57 0.56 -7.26 9.49
N GLU A 58 1.74 -7.81 9.75
CA GLU A 58 2.04 -9.22 9.53
C GLU A 58 1.17 -10.08 10.45
N SER A 59 1.03 -9.72 11.73
CA SER A 59 0.13 -10.39 12.66
C SER A 59 -1.35 -10.27 12.28
N LEU A 60 -1.77 -9.13 11.73
CA LEU A 60 -3.12 -8.92 11.21
C LEU A 60 -3.34 -9.72 9.91
N SER A 61 -2.34 -9.82 9.04
CA SER A 61 -2.41 -10.64 7.83
C SER A 61 -2.45 -12.13 8.14
N ALA A 62 -1.70 -12.58 9.17
CA ALA A 62 -1.74 -13.93 9.68
C ALA A 62 -3.12 -14.23 10.28
N ARG A 63 -3.65 -13.31 11.10
CA ARG A 63 -5.02 -13.40 11.62
C ARG A 63 -6.07 -13.38 10.52
N LEU A 64 -5.93 -12.58 9.48
CA LEU A 64 -6.85 -12.58 8.33
C LEU A 64 -6.74 -13.87 7.49
N SER A 65 -5.58 -14.52 7.49
CA SER A 65 -5.40 -15.83 6.87
C SER A 65 -5.99 -16.96 7.71
N GLU A 66 -6.00 -16.83 9.05
CA GLU A 66 -6.64 -17.76 9.98
C GLU A 66 -8.16 -17.50 10.16
N ASP A 67 -8.60 -16.24 10.06
CA ASP A 67 -10.01 -15.80 9.92
C ASP A 67 -10.49 -15.97 8.47
N GLN A 68 -9.93 -16.93 7.73
CA GLN A 68 -10.75 -17.68 6.79
C GLN A 68 -11.86 -18.35 7.59
N LEU A 69 -12.94 -17.58 7.76
CA LEU A 69 -14.20 -17.95 8.37
C LEU A 69 -14.53 -19.42 8.12
N PRO A 70 -15.04 -20.15 9.14
CA PRO A 70 -15.72 -21.40 8.87
C PRO A 70 -16.82 -21.12 7.86
N ALA A 71 -16.96 -22.00 6.87
CA ALA A 71 -17.91 -21.90 5.78
C ALA A 71 -19.35 -21.75 6.30
N VAL A 72 -19.78 -20.52 6.55
CA VAL A 72 -21.20 -20.18 6.64
C VAL A 72 -21.69 -20.13 5.21
N SER A 73 -22.61 -21.03 4.89
CA SER A 73 -23.34 -21.10 3.65
C SER A 73 -24.14 -19.81 3.42
N ALA A 74 -23.48 -18.77 2.94
CA ALA A 74 -24.14 -17.82 2.07
C ALA A 74 -24.46 -18.57 0.78
N ALA A 75 -25.70 -18.39 0.32
CA ALA A 75 -26.15 -18.76 -1.01
C ALA A 75 -25.04 -18.56 -2.05
N PRO A 76 -24.91 -19.48 -3.04
CA PRO A 76 -23.77 -19.47 -3.92
C PRO A 76 -23.61 -18.08 -4.53
N PRO A 77 -22.44 -17.43 -4.40
CA PRO A 77 -22.09 -16.43 -5.38
C PRO A 77 -22.20 -17.13 -6.73
N ALA A 78 -22.85 -16.49 -7.69
CA ALA A 78 -22.76 -16.91 -9.08
C ALA A 78 -21.27 -16.98 -9.41
N ARG A 79 -20.68 -18.17 -9.27
CA ARG A 79 -19.36 -18.49 -9.80
C ARG A 79 -19.53 -18.24 -11.29
N SER A 80 -19.03 -17.09 -11.75
CA SER A 80 -18.59 -16.96 -13.12
C SER A 80 -17.72 -18.19 -13.35
N ALA A 81 -18.22 -19.10 -14.19
CA ALA A 81 -17.50 -20.31 -14.55
C ALA A 81 -16.07 -19.89 -14.88
N ALA A 82 -15.10 -20.38 -14.10
CA ALA A 82 -13.73 -20.42 -14.57
C ALA A 82 -13.82 -21.18 -15.89
N ALA A 83 -13.60 -20.44 -16.96
CA ALA A 83 -13.57 -20.90 -18.32
C ALA A 83 -12.79 -22.21 -18.36
N GLY A 84 -13.49 -23.32 -18.61
CA GLY A 84 -12.85 -24.58 -18.90
C GLY A 84 -11.90 -24.43 -20.09
N PRO A 85 -11.03 -25.42 -20.36
CA PRO A 85 -9.93 -25.33 -21.33
C PRO A 85 -10.37 -25.21 -22.82
N TYR A 86 -11.63 -24.84 -23.09
CA TYR A 86 -12.23 -24.65 -24.42
C TYR A 86 -12.66 -23.21 -24.70
N ASN A 87 -12.09 -22.23 -24.02
CA ASN A 87 -12.42 -20.82 -24.22
C ASN A 87 -11.39 -20.07 -25.09
N GLN A 88 -10.62 -20.81 -25.90
CA GLN A 88 -9.57 -20.26 -26.76
C GLN A 88 -9.83 -20.62 -28.23
N ILE A 89 -10.23 -19.61 -28.99
CA ILE A 89 -10.13 -19.52 -30.46
C ILE A 89 -8.65 -19.22 -30.78
N PRO A 90 -8.09 -19.58 -31.96
CA PRO A 90 -6.80 -19.05 -32.40
C PRO A 90 -6.79 -17.51 -32.27
N GLY A 91 -6.00 -17.00 -31.31
CA GLY A 91 -6.02 -15.58 -30.90
C GLY A 91 -6.23 -15.34 -29.40
N GLY A 92 -6.58 -16.36 -28.61
CA GLY A 92 -6.46 -16.32 -27.14
C GLY A 92 -7.47 -15.44 -26.37
N GLU A 93 -8.48 -14.89 -27.04
CA GLU A 93 -9.45 -13.98 -26.40
C GLU A 93 -10.70 -14.72 -25.92
N LEU A 94 -11.00 -14.56 -24.63
CA LEU A 94 -12.05 -15.27 -23.91
C LEU A 94 -13.45 -14.87 -24.43
N LEU A 95 -14.27 -15.85 -24.86
CA LEU A 95 -15.66 -15.59 -25.24
C LEU A 95 -16.46 -15.06 -24.04
N PRO A 96 -17.34 -14.05 -24.23
CA PRO A 96 -18.13 -13.47 -23.14
C PRO A 96 -19.18 -14.48 -22.63
N PRO A 97 -19.61 -14.36 -21.36
CA PRO A 97 -20.66 -15.21 -20.80
C PRO A 97 -21.99 -14.95 -21.52
N ALA A 98 -22.56 -15.99 -22.13
CA ALA A 98 -23.78 -15.93 -22.95
C ALA A 98 -24.91 -16.78 -22.36
N LYS A 99 -26.16 -16.33 -22.51
CA LYS A 99 -27.37 -17.13 -22.21
C LYS A 99 -27.91 -17.82 -23.48
N PRO A 100 -28.69 -18.91 -23.36
CA PRO A 100 -29.35 -19.53 -24.52
C PRO A 100 -30.16 -18.51 -25.33
N GLY A 101 -30.00 -18.53 -26.66
CA GLY A 101 -30.66 -17.60 -27.58
C GLY A 101 -29.95 -16.25 -27.78
N GLN A 102 -28.78 -16.02 -27.18
CA GLN A 102 -27.99 -14.80 -27.39
C GLN A 102 -26.86 -15.03 -28.39
N CYS A 103 -26.65 -14.05 -29.27
CA CYS A 103 -25.63 -14.11 -30.33
C CYS A 103 -24.63 -12.97 -30.15
N TYR A 104 -23.34 -13.25 -30.36
CA TYR A 104 -22.26 -12.29 -30.19
C TYR A 104 -21.45 -12.20 -31.48
N ALA A 105 -21.01 -10.99 -31.82
CA ALA A 105 -20.05 -10.74 -32.88
C ALA A 105 -18.95 -9.80 -32.41
N ARG A 106 -17.75 -9.97 -32.97
CA ARG A 106 -16.62 -9.09 -32.70
C ARG A 106 -16.81 -7.79 -33.48
N VAL A 107 -17.09 -6.70 -32.77
CA VAL A 107 -17.37 -5.38 -33.32
C VAL A 107 -16.31 -4.38 -32.86
N PHE A 108 -16.06 -3.36 -33.68
CA PHE A 108 -15.11 -2.30 -33.35
C PHE A 108 -15.78 -1.26 -32.46
N ILE A 109 -15.28 -1.11 -31.23
CA ILE A 109 -15.70 -0.06 -30.28
C ILE A 109 -14.81 1.17 -30.52
N PRO A 110 -15.37 2.36 -30.79
CA PRO A 110 -14.57 3.57 -30.97
C PRO A 110 -13.94 4.06 -29.65
N PRO A 111 -12.78 4.75 -29.70
CA PRO A 111 -12.15 5.32 -28.51
C PRO A 111 -13.02 6.41 -27.88
N THR A 112 -13.05 6.46 -26.55
CA THR A 112 -13.78 7.48 -25.80
C THR A 112 -12.83 8.57 -25.29
N TYR A 113 -13.32 9.80 -25.27
CA TYR A 113 -12.57 10.96 -24.82
C TYR A 113 -13.33 11.69 -23.71
N GLU A 114 -12.61 12.14 -22.70
CA GLU A 114 -13.13 12.92 -21.58
C GLU A 114 -12.38 14.25 -21.52
N THR A 115 -13.09 15.33 -21.20
CA THR A 115 -12.46 16.62 -20.92
C THR A 115 -12.07 16.65 -19.46
N ARG A 116 -10.77 16.77 -19.17
CA ARG A 116 -10.24 16.96 -17.82
C ARG A 116 -9.71 18.36 -17.64
N THR A 117 -10.01 18.95 -16.47
CA THR A 117 -9.45 20.21 -16.01
C THR A 117 -8.23 19.91 -15.15
N GLU A 118 -7.07 20.43 -15.55
CA GLU A 118 -5.82 20.30 -14.81
C GLU A 118 -5.35 21.70 -14.40
N GLU A 119 -5.01 21.87 -13.12
CA GLU A 119 -4.39 23.09 -12.63
C GLU A 119 -2.88 23.00 -12.83
N VAL A 120 -2.37 23.83 -13.74
CA VAL A 120 -0.93 23.92 -14.00
C VAL A 120 -0.36 25.15 -13.32
N LEU A 121 0.87 25.03 -12.83
CA LEU A 121 1.60 26.10 -12.17
C LEU A 121 1.93 27.21 -13.19
N ALA A 122 1.26 28.35 -13.10
CA ALA A 122 1.54 29.51 -13.95
C ALA A 122 2.74 30.31 -13.42
N ARG A 123 2.88 30.37 -12.09
CA ARG A 123 4.01 31.01 -11.41
C ARG A 123 4.31 30.29 -10.10
N GLY A 124 5.57 29.88 -9.92
CA GLY A 124 6.04 29.25 -8.68
C GLY A 124 5.94 30.16 -7.47
N ALA A 125 5.89 29.55 -6.28
CA ALA A 125 6.01 30.28 -5.03
C ALA A 125 7.42 30.87 -4.92
N THR A 126 7.50 32.12 -4.45
CA THR A 126 8.78 32.82 -4.26
C THR A 126 8.80 33.48 -2.89
N GLU A 127 9.98 33.79 -2.39
CA GLU A 127 10.15 34.52 -1.13
C GLU A 127 10.69 35.91 -1.40
N SER A 128 10.14 36.91 -0.71
CA SER A 128 10.72 38.25 -0.64
C SER A 128 11.52 38.38 0.65
N LEU A 129 12.76 38.83 0.53
CA LEU A 129 13.70 38.96 1.63
C LEU A 129 13.79 40.41 2.10
N GLU A 130 13.44 40.67 3.36
CA GLU A 130 13.62 41.95 4.02
C GLU A 130 14.72 41.81 5.09
N ILE A 131 15.79 42.61 4.99
CA ILE A 131 16.94 42.56 5.92
C ILE A 131 16.70 43.58 7.04
N ILE A 132 16.51 43.10 8.28
CA ILE A 132 16.34 43.95 9.46
C ILE A 132 17.71 44.11 10.13
N PRO A 133 18.23 45.34 10.30
CA PRO A 133 19.58 45.57 10.79
C PRO A 133 19.72 45.31 12.30
N ALA A 134 20.96 45.03 12.73
CA ALA A 134 21.30 44.78 14.12
C ALA A 134 21.12 46.01 15.03
N ARG A 135 20.59 45.79 16.24
CA ARG A 135 20.41 46.83 17.26
C ARG A 135 21.44 46.69 18.38
N TYR A 136 22.07 47.81 18.74
CA TYR A 136 23.07 47.90 19.80
C TYR A 136 22.62 48.80 20.93
N GLU A 137 23.02 48.47 22.15
CA GLU A 137 22.78 49.27 23.34
C GLU A 137 24.03 49.28 24.22
N THR A 138 24.29 50.39 24.92
CA THR A 138 25.43 50.50 25.83
C THR A 138 25.02 50.04 27.21
N VAL A 139 25.60 48.94 27.68
CA VAL A 139 25.28 48.33 28.98
C VAL A 139 26.53 48.32 29.85
N GLU A 140 26.35 48.60 31.15
CA GLU A 140 27.40 48.52 32.15
C GLU A 140 27.55 47.06 32.61
N GLU A 141 28.70 46.44 32.33
CA GLU A 141 29.01 45.06 32.67
C GLU A 141 30.14 45.01 33.71
N GLN A 142 29.94 44.26 34.79
CA GLN A 142 30.95 44.07 35.83
C GLN A 142 31.91 42.96 35.40
N VAL A 143 33.09 43.35 34.91
CA VAL A 143 34.15 42.44 34.49
C VAL A 143 34.94 42.01 35.74
N LEU A 144 35.04 40.69 35.92
CA LEU A 144 35.81 40.07 37.00
C LEU A 144 37.30 40.37 36.81
N VAL A 145 37.91 41.07 37.77
CA VAL A 145 39.33 41.44 37.73
C VAL A 145 40.18 40.42 38.48
N GLU A 146 39.66 39.90 39.59
CA GLU A 146 40.33 38.87 40.40
C GLU A 146 39.29 37.81 40.78
N ALA A 147 39.48 36.59 40.28
CA ALA A 147 38.59 35.47 40.57
C ALA A 147 38.66 35.06 42.04
N ALA A 148 37.53 34.63 42.60
CA ALA A 148 37.49 34.08 43.94
C ALA A 148 38.39 32.85 44.01
N SER A 149 39.23 32.78 45.04
CA SER A 149 40.12 31.63 45.25
C SER A 149 39.73 30.88 46.51
N GLN A 150 40.00 29.59 46.54
CA GLN A 150 39.55 28.69 47.60
C GLN A 150 40.76 27.97 48.19
N ARG A 151 40.86 27.96 49.52
CA ARG A 151 41.85 27.15 50.24
C ARG A 151 41.17 25.94 50.86
N ILE A 152 41.64 24.74 50.51
CA ILE A 152 41.07 23.45 50.90
C ILE A 152 41.89 22.84 52.04
N GLU A 153 41.25 22.59 53.18
CA GLU A 153 41.82 21.82 54.31
C GLU A 153 41.25 20.40 54.32
N VAL A 154 42.10 19.37 54.37
CA VAL A 154 41.67 17.95 54.26
C VAL A 154 41.57 17.28 55.63
N ILE A 155 40.38 16.82 56.00
CA ILE A 155 40.08 16.05 57.21
C ILE A 155 40.06 14.56 56.82
N PRO A 156 40.87 13.68 57.44
CA PRO A 156 41.01 12.28 57.04
C PRO A 156 39.79 11.39 57.40
N ALA A 157 39.66 10.25 56.72
CA ALA A 157 38.54 9.32 56.84
C ALA A 157 38.69 8.35 58.03
N GLU A 158 37.56 7.96 58.63
CA GLU A 158 37.43 6.91 59.65
C GLU A 158 36.78 5.64 59.06
N TYR A 159 37.20 4.46 59.51
CA TYR A 159 36.73 3.16 59.01
C TYR A 159 36.17 2.27 60.14
N GLY A 160 35.11 1.52 59.84
CA GLY A 160 34.45 0.55 60.74
C GLY A 160 34.08 -0.76 60.04
N TRP A 161 33.69 -1.80 60.77
CA TRP A 161 33.36 -3.12 60.19
C TRP A 161 31.85 -3.39 60.18
N VAL A 162 31.32 -3.93 59.08
CA VAL A 162 29.89 -4.29 58.91
C VAL A 162 29.77 -5.74 58.42
N GLU A 163 28.83 -6.51 58.97
CA GLU A 163 28.60 -7.92 58.63
C GLU A 163 27.48 -8.09 57.59
N GLU A 164 27.73 -8.84 56.53
CA GLU A 164 26.78 -9.09 55.42
C GLU A 164 26.58 -10.59 55.19
N LYS A 165 25.31 -11.05 55.11
CA LYS A 165 24.94 -12.44 54.83
C LYS A 165 24.88 -12.69 53.32
N VAL A 166 25.84 -13.45 52.81
CA VAL A 166 25.96 -13.83 51.40
C VAL A 166 25.30 -15.19 51.15
N LEU A 167 24.40 -15.23 50.17
CA LEU A 167 23.72 -16.41 49.66
C LEU A 167 24.74 -17.40 49.07
N VAL A 168 24.83 -18.62 49.61
CA VAL A 168 25.80 -19.64 49.18
C VAL A 168 25.18 -20.61 48.16
N SER A 169 23.86 -20.81 48.19
CA SER A 169 23.17 -21.60 47.16
C SER A 169 21.72 -21.12 47.00
N PRO A 170 21.25 -20.74 45.79
CA PRO A 170 19.87 -20.36 45.54
C PRO A 170 18.92 -21.56 45.51
N ALA A 171 17.63 -21.30 45.69
CA ALA A 171 16.58 -22.31 45.63
C ALA A 171 16.38 -22.77 44.18
N SER A 172 16.21 -24.08 43.93
CA SER A 172 16.02 -24.65 42.58
C SER A 172 14.86 -25.65 42.56
N SER A 173 14.21 -25.84 41.41
CA SER A 173 13.06 -26.74 41.28
C SER A 173 13.28 -27.87 40.27
N ARG A 174 12.63 -29.02 40.48
CA ARG A 174 12.69 -30.21 39.59
C ARG A 174 11.33 -30.41 38.91
N LEU A 175 11.35 -30.62 37.59
CA LEU A 175 10.20 -30.79 36.71
C LEU A 175 9.86 -32.28 36.47
N GLU A 176 8.57 -32.65 36.55
CA GLU A 176 8.03 -33.99 36.25
C GLU A 176 6.94 -33.92 35.16
N GLU A 177 7.04 -34.70 34.07
CA GLU A 177 6.21 -34.58 32.86
C GLU A 177 4.98 -35.52 32.83
N VAL A 178 3.81 -34.97 32.49
CA VAL A 178 2.54 -35.71 32.28
C VAL A 178 2.24 -35.82 30.76
N PRO A 179 2.01 -37.02 30.21
CA PRO A 179 1.86 -37.23 28.77
C PRO A 179 0.46 -36.90 28.21
N ALA A 180 0.40 -36.63 26.91
CA ALA A 180 -0.80 -36.18 26.19
C ALA A 180 -1.78 -37.30 25.75
N LYS A 181 -3.07 -36.97 25.58
CA LYS A 181 -4.14 -37.88 25.15
C LYS A 181 -4.79 -37.48 23.82
N TYR A 182 -5.20 -38.46 22.99
CA TYR A 182 -5.72 -38.29 21.62
C TYR A 182 -7.02 -39.08 21.37
N GLU A 183 -7.85 -38.61 20.41
CA GLU A 183 -9.14 -39.21 20.00
C GLU A 183 -9.35 -39.14 18.47
N TRP A 184 -10.15 -40.02 17.85
CA TRP A 184 -10.39 -40.07 16.40
C TRP A 184 -11.75 -39.47 16.02
N GLN A 185 -11.81 -38.63 14.98
CA GLN A 185 -13.05 -38.05 14.42
C GLN A 185 -13.13 -38.22 12.88
N GLU A 186 -14.33 -38.27 12.30
CA GLU A 186 -14.57 -38.47 10.86
C GLU A 186 -15.04 -37.19 10.14
N GLU A 187 -14.48 -36.90 8.96
CA GLU A 187 -14.80 -35.71 8.15
C GLU A 187 -15.02 -36.09 6.67
N LYS A 188 -16.07 -35.55 6.02
CA LYS A 188 -16.38 -35.74 4.59
C LYS A 188 -15.79 -34.60 3.76
N ILE A 189 -14.85 -34.92 2.87
CA ILE A 189 -14.10 -33.96 2.04
C ILE A 189 -14.57 -34.05 0.58
N LEU A 190 -14.83 -32.88 -0.03
CA LEU A 190 -15.18 -32.70 -1.44
C LEU A 190 -13.97 -33.00 -2.32
N VAL A 191 -14.04 -34.02 -3.17
CA VAL A 191 -12.90 -34.45 -4.01
C VAL A 191 -12.91 -33.71 -5.35
N LYS A 192 -14.10 -33.48 -5.94
CA LYS A 192 -14.25 -32.74 -7.21
C LYS A 192 -15.55 -31.94 -7.24
N PRO A 193 -15.53 -30.64 -7.54
CA PRO A 193 -16.74 -29.82 -7.67
C PRO A 193 -17.45 -30.04 -9.01
N ALA A 194 -18.75 -29.73 -9.06
CA ALA A 194 -19.54 -29.72 -10.28
C ALA A 194 -18.98 -28.68 -11.29
N HIS A 195 -18.96 -29.01 -12.57
CA HIS A 195 -18.39 -28.14 -13.61
C HIS A 195 -19.11 -28.27 -14.95
N THR A 196 -18.95 -27.26 -15.81
CA THR A 196 -19.58 -27.14 -17.13
C THR A 196 -18.59 -27.44 -18.27
N VAL A 197 -19.06 -28.07 -19.36
CA VAL A 197 -18.24 -28.45 -20.54
C VAL A 197 -18.94 -28.10 -21.85
N TRP A 198 -18.20 -27.49 -22.80
CA TRP A 198 -18.70 -27.08 -24.12
C TRP A 198 -18.76 -28.26 -25.12
N LYS A 199 -19.86 -28.40 -25.86
CA LYS A 199 -20.14 -29.37 -26.92
C LYS A 199 -20.59 -28.63 -28.20
N LYS A 200 -20.20 -29.09 -29.39
CA LYS A 200 -20.54 -28.43 -30.67
C LYS A 200 -22.05 -28.41 -30.94
N GLY A 201 -22.61 -27.26 -31.28
CA GLY A 201 -24.03 -27.09 -31.60
C GLY A 201 -24.34 -27.36 -33.08
N LYS A 202 -25.50 -27.97 -33.38
CA LYS A 202 -26.02 -28.10 -34.75
C LYS A 202 -27.13 -27.06 -34.97
N GLY A 203 -26.88 -26.07 -35.84
CA GLY A 203 -27.84 -25.05 -36.26
C GLY A 203 -27.86 -24.87 -37.79
N PRO A 204 -28.82 -24.10 -38.35
CA PRO A 204 -29.07 -24.02 -39.80
C PRO A 204 -28.02 -23.22 -40.61
N ILE A 205 -27.23 -22.33 -39.99
CA ILE A 205 -26.03 -21.75 -40.60
C ILE A 205 -24.81 -22.29 -39.86
N GLN A 206 -23.99 -23.08 -40.56
CA GLN A 206 -22.82 -23.75 -39.99
C GLN A 206 -21.52 -22.94 -40.16
N LYS A 207 -21.52 -21.91 -41.03
CA LYS A 207 -20.34 -21.07 -41.35
C LYS A 207 -20.77 -19.73 -41.96
N ILE A 208 -20.31 -18.61 -41.41
CA ILE A 208 -20.54 -17.25 -41.95
C ILE A 208 -19.30 -16.74 -42.72
N ASP A 209 -18.09 -17.18 -42.36
CA ASP A 209 -16.79 -16.86 -42.99
C ASP A 209 -15.69 -17.76 -42.34
N SER A 210 -14.60 -18.09 -43.05
CA SER A 210 -13.41 -18.81 -42.53
C SER A 210 -12.71 -18.12 -41.34
N ALA A 211 -12.92 -16.81 -41.14
CA ALA A 211 -12.40 -16.06 -40.01
C ALA A 211 -13.27 -16.15 -38.73
N THR A 212 -14.51 -16.70 -38.79
CA THR A 212 -15.53 -16.49 -37.74
C THR A 212 -15.77 -17.67 -36.78
N GLY A 213 -15.20 -18.86 -37.02
CA GLY A 213 -15.21 -19.97 -36.06
C GLY A 213 -16.58 -20.63 -35.79
N GLU A 214 -16.54 -21.81 -35.15
CA GLU A 214 -17.69 -22.73 -34.96
C GLU A 214 -18.54 -22.40 -33.71
N ILE A 215 -19.84 -22.75 -33.73
CA ILE A 215 -20.82 -22.52 -32.64
C ILE A 215 -20.74 -23.62 -31.55
N MET A 216 -20.65 -23.24 -30.27
CA MET A 216 -20.48 -24.15 -29.12
C MET A 216 -21.60 -23.99 -28.06
N CYS A 217 -22.00 -25.09 -27.39
CA CYS A 217 -23.06 -25.19 -26.35
C CYS A 217 -22.53 -25.78 -25.01
N LEU A 218 -22.89 -25.24 -23.85
CA LEU A 218 -22.34 -25.64 -22.52
C LEU A 218 -23.26 -26.61 -21.73
N VAL A 219 -22.75 -27.69 -21.11
CA VAL A 219 -23.50 -28.72 -20.33
C VAL A 219 -22.83 -29.02 -18.96
N GLU A 220 -23.59 -29.24 -17.86
CA GLU A 220 -23.10 -29.46 -16.46
C GLU A 220 -22.87 -30.93 -16.03
N VAL A 221 -21.85 -31.17 -15.20
CA VAL A 221 -21.48 -32.47 -14.55
C VAL A 221 -21.41 -32.30 -13.01
N PRO A 222 -22.00 -33.19 -12.18
CA PRO A 222 -22.10 -33.02 -10.72
C PRO A 222 -20.81 -33.38 -9.93
N ALA A 223 -20.80 -33.02 -8.64
CA ALA A 223 -19.66 -33.12 -7.71
C ALA A 223 -19.53 -34.49 -6.99
N GLU A 224 -18.30 -34.87 -6.60
CA GLU A 224 -17.96 -36.13 -5.87
C GLU A 224 -17.35 -35.87 -4.48
N TYR A 225 -17.67 -36.72 -3.47
CA TYR A 225 -17.24 -36.60 -2.06
C TYR A 225 -16.65 -37.92 -1.49
N LYS A 226 -15.73 -37.84 -0.49
CA LYS A 226 -15.16 -38.99 0.24
C LYS A 226 -14.96 -38.70 1.75
N THR A 227 -15.16 -39.69 2.63
CA THR A 227 -14.96 -39.55 4.10
C THR A 227 -13.57 -40.03 4.54
N VAL A 228 -12.91 -39.30 5.45
CA VAL A 228 -11.58 -39.64 6.02
C VAL A 228 -11.59 -39.50 7.55
N ARG A 229 -10.83 -40.35 8.26
CA ARG A 229 -10.68 -40.32 9.74
C ARG A 229 -9.41 -39.57 10.15
N LYS A 230 -9.52 -38.61 11.09
CA LYS A 230 -8.40 -37.79 11.62
C LYS A 230 -8.28 -37.95 13.14
N ARG A 231 -7.08 -38.20 13.66
CA ARG A 231 -6.80 -38.28 15.11
C ARG A 231 -6.44 -36.89 15.64
N VAL A 232 -7.23 -36.35 16.55
CA VAL A 232 -7.03 -35.02 17.15
C VAL A 232 -6.59 -35.15 18.61
N GLN A 233 -5.61 -34.35 19.01
CA GLN A 233 -5.10 -34.28 20.38
C GLN A 233 -6.07 -33.48 21.23
N ILE A 234 -6.55 -34.07 22.32
CA ILE A 234 -7.56 -33.43 23.19
C ILE A 234 -6.98 -32.91 24.51
N SER A 235 -5.73 -33.26 24.84
CA SER A 235 -4.98 -32.61 25.94
C SER A 235 -3.46 -32.66 25.68
N PRO A 236 -2.74 -31.54 25.78
CA PRO A 236 -1.28 -31.48 25.60
C PRO A 236 -0.52 -31.94 26.87
N PRO A 237 0.77 -32.32 26.77
CA PRO A 237 1.54 -32.74 27.93
C PRO A 237 1.88 -31.52 28.81
N THR A 238 1.85 -31.70 30.14
CA THR A 238 2.07 -30.61 31.11
C THR A 238 3.04 -31.05 32.20
N THR A 239 3.85 -30.13 32.72
CA THR A 239 4.95 -30.43 33.65
C THR A 239 4.69 -29.84 35.03
N ARG A 240 5.03 -30.57 36.11
CA ARG A 240 4.85 -30.16 37.52
C ARG A 240 6.20 -29.90 38.20
N GLU A 241 6.30 -28.79 38.93
CA GLU A 241 7.56 -28.25 39.49
C GLU A 241 7.65 -28.38 41.03
N ILE A 242 8.72 -28.95 41.58
CA ILE A 242 8.94 -29.15 43.03
C ILE A 242 10.15 -28.32 43.52
N PRO A 243 9.98 -27.37 44.47
CA PRO A 243 11.06 -26.45 44.89
C PRO A 243 11.97 -26.98 46.02
N ILE A 244 13.27 -26.66 45.94
CA ILE A 244 14.34 -26.94 46.91
C ILE A 244 14.85 -25.60 47.46
N PRO A 245 14.94 -25.37 48.78
CA PRO A 245 15.22 -24.05 49.36
C PRO A 245 16.72 -23.68 49.45
N ALA A 246 16.97 -22.37 49.48
CA ALA A 246 18.29 -21.72 49.48
C ALA A 246 19.01 -21.69 50.85
N LYS A 247 20.35 -21.59 50.86
CA LYS A 247 21.20 -21.47 52.06
C LYS A 247 22.14 -20.25 52.00
N TYR A 248 22.41 -19.62 53.15
CA TYR A 248 23.18 -18.36 53.29
C TYR A 248 24.33 -18.48 54.33
N LYS A 249 25.38 -17.65 54.22
CA LYS A 249 26.52 -17.55 55.17
C LYS A 249 26.99 -16.08 55.35
N THR A 250 27.35 -15.67 56.57
CA THR A 250 27.76 -14.29 56.90
C THR A 250 29.28 -14.04 56.75
N VAL A 251 29.68 -12.87 56.23
CA VAL A 251 31.07 -12.40 56.13
C VAL A 251 31.17 -10.93 56.55
N LYS A 252 32.26 -10.54 57.24
CA LYS A 252 32.49 -9.15 57.70
C LYS A 252 33.32 -8.35 56.68
N ARG A 253 32.90 -7.12 56.36
CA ARG A 253 33.55 -6.19 55.42
C ARG A 253 33.81 -4.85 56.10
N GLN A 254 35.03 -4.31 55.98
CA GLN A 254 35.36 -2.98 56.50
C GLN A 254 34.82 -1.91 55.55
N VAL A 255 34.09 -0.95 56.08
CA VAL A 255 33.48 0.16 55.35
C VAL A 255 33.89 1.46 56.02
N VAL A 256 34.21 2.47 55.21
CA VAL A 256 34.51 3.85 55.67
C VAL A 256 33.26 4.37 56.40
N THR A 257 33.34 4.58 57.72
CA THR A 257 32.22 5.08 58.53
C THR A 257 32.11 6.60 58.45
N LYS A 258 33.21 7.31 58.20
CA LYS A 258 33.21 8.74 57.88
C LYS A 258 34.24 9.04 56.79
N PRO A 259 33.83 9.50 55.60
CA PRO A 259 34.77 9.79 54.52
C PRO A 259 35.60 11.04 54.84
N ALA A 260 36.81 11.09 54.29
CA ALA A 260 37.66 12.27 54.39
C ALA A 260 36.92 13.45 53.77
N SER A 261 36.73 14.52 54.53
CA SER A 261 35.99 15.70 54.10
C SER A 261 36.94 16.88 53.99
N THR A 262 36.67 17.78 53.05
CA THR A 262 37.49 18.97 52.90
C THR A 262 36.70 20.21 53.29
N ARG A 263 37.34 21.12 54.01
CA ARG A 263 36.77 22.41 54.39
C ARG A 263 37.37 23.47 53.48
N THR A 264 36.51 24.11 52.69
CA THR A 264 36.89 25.14 51.73
C THR A 264 36.64 26.53 52.31
N ILE A 265 37.69 27.36 52.37
CA ILE A 265 37.61 28.77 52.79
C ILE A 265 37.65 29.64 51.52
N GLU A 266 36.58 30.39 51.25
CA GLU A 266 36.39 31.17 50.03
C GLU A 266 36.92 32.61 50.20
N ILE A 267 37.80 33.03 49.30
CA ILE A 267 38.29 34.41 49.17
C ILE A 267 37.47 35.07 48.06
N PRO A 268 36.71 36.15 48.32
CA PRO A 268 35.73 36.68 47.38
C PRO A 268 36.36 37.38 46.17
N ALA A 269 35.68 37.25 45.03
CA ALA A 269 36.10 37.81 43.75
C ALA A 269 35.91 39.34 43.71
N LYS A 270 36.80 40.06 43.02
CA LYS A 270 36.70 41.51 42.80
C LYS A 270 36.28 41.82 41.37
N TYR A 271 35.36 42.76 41.20
CA TYR A 271 34.80 43.16 39.91
C TYR A 271 35.05 44.65 39.62
N LYS A 272 35.16 45.01 38.34
CA LYS A 272 35.23 46.39 37.84
C LYS A 272 34.18 46.60 36.76
N THR A 273 33.45 47.71 36.82
CA THR A 273 32.38 48.00 35.84
C THR A 273 32.98 48.66 34.59
N VAL A 274 32.66 48.13 33.42
CA VAL A 274 33.08 48.65 32.11
C VAL A 274 31.85 48.82 31.21
N LYS A 275 31.77 49.93 30.48
CA LYS A 275 30.70 50.20 29.50
C LYS A 275 31.02 49.47 28.20
N VAL A 276 30.21 48.48 27.84
CA VAL A 276 30.38 47.71 26.61
C VAL A 276 29.17 47.92 25.71
N ARG A 277 29.41 48.14 24.41
CA ARG A 277 28.36 48.20 23.39
C ARG A 277 27.90 46.76 23.10
N LYS A 278 26.82 46.35 23.74
CA LYS A 278 26.28 44.99 23.64
C LYS A 278 25.28 44.92 22.49
N LEU A 279 25.41 43.90 21.65
CA LEU A 279 24.44 43.57 20.62
C LEU A 279 23.18 43.04 21.31
N VAL A 280 22.08 43.80 21.22
CA VAL A 280 20.81 43.42 21.86
C VAL A 280 19.99 42.54 20.92
N GLU A 281 20.05 42.82 19.62
CA GLU A 281 19.34 42.05 18.61
C GLU A 281 20.20 41.95 17.35
N PRO A 282 20.56 40.73 16.89
CA PRO A 282 21.33 40.56 15.67
C PRO A 282 20.50 40.92 14.43
N ALA A 283 21.19 41.29 13.36
CA ALA A 283 20.54 41.45 12.06
C ALA A 283 19.92 40.12 11.65
N HIS A 284 18.66 40.15 11.26
CA HIS A 284 17.93 38.95 10.86
C HIS A 284 17.09 39.24 9.63
N GLU A 285 16.81 38.19 8.88
CA GLU A 285 16.02 38.26 7.66
C GLU A 285 14.56 37.90 7.93
N ARG A 286 13.65 38.67 7.35
CA ARG A 286 12.22 38.38 7.31
C ARG A 286 11.87 37.90 5.91
N ARG A 287 11.48 36.63 5.80
CA ARG A 287 11.02 36.01 4.56
C ARG A 287 9.50 36.11 4.46
N ILE A 288 9.01 36.84 3.47
CA ILE A 288 7.57 36.96 3.20
C ILE A 288 7.23 35.99 2.05
N PRO A 289 6.44 34.93 2.28
CA PRO A 289 6.10 33.97 1.25
C PRO A 289 5.07 34.55 0.28
N ILE A 290 5.35 34.49 -1.01
CA ILE A 290 4.41 34.82 -2.09
C ILE A 290 3.91 33.49 -2.65
N ALA A 291 2.61 33.23 -2.47
CA ALA A 291 1.99 31.98 -2.89
C ALA A 291 2.04 31.78 -4.42
N ALA A 292 2.18 30.52 -4.82
CA ALA A 292 2.11 30.12 -6.22
C ALA A 292 0.76 30.49 -6.84
N LYS A 293 0.77 30.86 -8.12
CA LYS A 293 -0.45 31.09 -8.89
C LYS A 293 -0.66 29.94 -9.88
N TYR A 294 -1.86 29.37 -9.86
CA TYR A 294 -2.28 28.28 -10.73
C TYR A 294 -3.20 28.81 -11.83
N GLN A 295 -3.18 28.13 -12.97
CA GLN A 295 -4.14 28.36 -14.05
C GLN A 295 -4.76 27.02 -14.44
N THR A 296 -6.07 27.02 -14.70
CA THR A 296 -6.78 25.81 -15.11
C THR A 296 -6.78 25.70 -16.63
N ILE A 297 -6.30 24.57 -17.15
CA ILE A 297 -6.36 24.27 -18.58
C ILE A 297 -7.30 23.07 -18.80
N THR A 298 -8.16 23.17 -19.81
CA THR A 298 -9.00 22.07 -20.26
C THR A 298 -8.28 21.23 -21.30
N LYS A 299 -8.05 19.95 -21.02
CA LYS A 299 -7.45 19.00 -21.96
C LYS A 299 -8.42 17.87 -22.29
N ARG A 300 -8.55 17.55 -23.57
CA ARG A 300 -9.28 16.36 -24.02
C ARG A 300 -8.33 15.16 -23.92
N VAL A 301 -8.62 14.23 -23.01
CA VAL A 301 -7.82 13.03 -22.75
C VAL A 301 -8.58 11.82 -23.30
N ARG A 302 -7.85 10.93 -23.99
CA ARG A 302 -8.39 9.64 -24.46
C ARG A 302 -8.48 8.69 -23.26
N VAL A 303 -9.70 8.28 -22.90
CA VAL A 303 -9.96 7.43 -21.73
C VAL A 303 -9.87 5.96 -22.08
N SER A 304 -10.32 5.60 -23.29
CA SER A 304 -10.21 4.24 -23.81
C SER A 304 -9.73 4.25 -25.25
N ASP A 305 -8.94 3.24 -25.59
CA ASP A 305 -8.56 2.99 -26.97
C ASP A 305 -9.70 2.33 -27.74
N GLY A 306 -9.62 2.37 -29.07
CA GLY A 306 -10.55 1.64 -29.92
C GLY A 306 -10.13 0.19 -30.01
N GLU A 307 -11.06 -0.73 -29.75
CA GLU A 307 -10.75 -2.16 -29.68
C GLU A 307 -11.82 -3.02 -30.36
N MET A 308 -11.41 -4.23 -30.73
CA MET A 308 -12.32 -5.26 -31.23
C MET A 308 -12.85 -6.05 -30.03
N ALA A 309 -14.14 -5.96 -29.76
CA ALA A 309 -14.74 -6.65 -28.62
C ALA A 309 -16.02 -7.39 -29.02
N TRP A 310 -16.31 -8.47 -28.29
CA TRP A 310 -17.55 -9.21 -28.47
C TRP A 310 -18.75 -8.41 -27.93
N ARG A 311 -19.71 -8.11 -28.79
CA ARG A 311 -21.00 -7.52 -28.40
C ARG A 311 -22.15 -8.37 -28.86
N GLN A 312 -23.22 -8.33 -28.08
CA GLN A 312 -24.45 -9.00 -28.44
C GLN A 312 -25.06 -8.33 -29.68
N ILE A 313 -25.37 -9.15 -30.68
CA ILE A 313 -25.99 -8.72 -31.93
C ILE A 313 -27.35 -9.37 -32.11
N LEU A 314 -28.15 -8.77 -32.98
CA LEU A 314 -29.37 -9.35 -33.46
C LEU A 314 -29.04 -10.60 -34.31
N CYS A 315 -29.73 -11.70 -34.05
CA CYS A 315 -29.60 -12.95 -34.79
C CYS A 315 -30.96 -13.56 -35.09
N GLU A 316 -31.00 -14.59 -35.95
CA GLU A 316 -32.22 -15.18 -36.48
C GLU A 316 -33.23 -15.56 -35.39
N THR A 317 -32.76 -16.09 -34.26
CA THR A 317 -33.62 -16.49 -33.13
C THR A 317 -34.33 -15.33 -32.44
N ASN A 318 -33.83 -14.10 -32.60
CA ASN A 318 -34.41 -12.88 -32.02
C ASN A 318 -34.71 -11.81 -33.11
N THR A 319 -34.72 -12.18 -34.39
CA THR A 319 -34.99 -11.27 -35.51
C THR A 319 -36.34 -11.57 -36.13
N THR A 320 -37.17 -10.55 -36.30
CA THR A 320 -38.35 -10.61 -37.16
C THR A 320 -38.24 -9.56 -38.27
N PRO A 321 -38.88 -9.76 -39.44
CA PRO A 321 -38.95 -8.73 -40.46
C PRO A 321 -39.48 -7.39 -39.93
N ASP A 322 -40.37 -7.43 -38.92
CA ASP A 322 -40.92 -6.24 -38.28
C ASP A 322 -39.87 -5.46 -37.46
N ILE A 323 -39.00 -6.15 -36.71
CA ILE A 323 -37.88 -5.52 -35.99
C ILE A 323 -36.95 -4.84 -36.99
N VAL A 324 -36.66 -5.48 -38.13
CA VAL A 324 -35.80 -4.89 -39.18
C VAL A 324 -36.47 -3.68 -39.83
N LYS A 325 -37.78 -3.73 -40.11
CA LYS A 325 -38.53 -2.56 -40.62
C LYS A 325 -38.55 -1.41 -39.61
N ASN A 326 -38.68 -1.71 -38.31
CA ASN A 326 -38.60 -0.70 -37.25
C ASN A 326 -37.21 -0.06 -37.20
N MET A 327 -36.15 -0.86 -37.30
CA MET A 327 -34.78 -0.37 -37.39
C MET A 327 -34.57 0.50 -38.64
N GLN A 328 -35.03 0.08 -39.82
CA GLN A 328 -34.94 0.87 -41.04
C GLN A 328 -35.70 2.21 -40.88
N ARG A 329 -36.93 2.20 -40.37
CA ARG A 329 -37.67 3.44 -40.07
C ARG A 329 -36.93 4.37 -39.11
N ALA A 330 -36.38 3.81 -38.04
CA ALA A 330 -35.64 4.57 -37.04
C ALA A 330 -34.34 5.17 -37.60
N LEU A 331 -33.61 4.41 -38.43
CA LEU A 331 -32.43 4.92 -39.14
C LEU A 331 -32.79 6.08 -40.07
N GLY A 332 -33.85 5.93 -40.86
CA GLY A 332 -34.34 7.01 -41.73
C GLY A 332 -34.76 8.25 -40.96
N SER A 333 -35.47 8.08 -39.84
CA SER A 333 -35.88 9.17 -38.95
C SER A 333 -34.69 9.87 -38.28
N ALA A 334 -33.62 9.13 -38.02
CA ALA A 334 -32.36 9.67 -37.50
C ALA A 334 -31.49 10.36 -38.59
N GLY A 335 -31.96 10.40 -39.84
CA GLY A 335 -31.26 11.04 -40.96
C GLY A 335 -30.32 10.13 -41.74
N PHE A 336 -30.34 8.81 -41.50
CA PHE A 336 -29.49 7.83 -42.18
C PHE A 336 -30.34 6.97 -43.11
N ALA A 337 -30.24 7.17 -44.43
CA ALA A 337 -31.10 6.52 -45.41
C ALA A 337 -30.79 5.01 -45.55
N PRO A 338 -31.64 4.10 -45.02
CA PRO A 338 -31.35 2.66 -45.01
C PRO A 338 -31.73 1.95 -46.31
N GLY A 339 -32.28 2.67 -47.30
CA GLY A 339 -32.92 2.10 -48.48
C GLY A 339 -34.41 1.78 -48.24
N PRO A 340 -34.99 0.84 -49.02
CA PRO A 340 -36.37 0.39 -48.84
C PRO A 340 -36.63 -0.14 -47.42
N ILE A 341 -37.81 0.13 -46.88
CA ILE A 341 -38.26 -0.41 -45.58
C ILE A 341 -38.95 -1.76 -45.85
N ASP A 342 -38.16 -2.77 -46.17
CA ASP A 342 -38.60 -4.09 -46.60
C ASP A 342 -38.44 -5.17 -45.51
N GLY A 343 -37.72 -4.86 -44.42
CA GLY A 343 -37.39 -5.83 -43.37
C GLY A 343 -36.19 -6.72 -43.70
N ILE A 344 -35.42 -6.35 -44.72
CA ILE A 344 -34.22 -7.07 -45.17
C ILE A 344 -32.99 -6.19 -44.92
N VAL A 345 -32.00 -6.73 -44.21
CA VAL A 345 -30.74 -6.01 -43.95
C VAL A 345 -29.84 -6.09 -45.19
N GLY A 346 -30.09 -5.19 -46.15
CA GLY A 346 -29.31 -5.07 -47.39
C GLY A 346 -28.05 -4.19 -47.25
N ARG A 347 -27.33 -4.01 -48.37
CA ARG A 347 -26.12 -3.17 -48.43
C ARG A 347 -26.35 -1.73 -47.98
N GLN A 348 -27.47 -1.12 -48.40
CA GLN A 348 -27.83 0.26 -48.03
C GLN A 348 -28.15 0.36 -46.53
N THR A 349 -28.92 -0.59 -45.99
CA THR A 349 -29.25 -0.64 -44.57
C THR A 349 -27.99 -0.79 -43.71
N LEU A 350 -27.04 -1.64 -44.12
CA LEU A 350 -25.75 -1.79 -43.43
C LEU A 350 -24.87 -0.54 -43.50
N ALA A 351 -24.88 0.19 -44.62
CA ALA A 351 -24.15 1.45 -44.76
C ALA A 351 -24.73 2.52 -43.81
N ALA A 352 -26.05 2.73 -43.85
CA ALA A 352 -26.76 3.64 -42.97
C ALA A 352 -26.54 3.31 -41.49
N LEU A 353 -26.58 2.02 -41.14
CA LEU A 353 -26.31 1.54 -39.79
C LEU A 353 -24.90 1.88 -39.33
N ARG A 354 -23.89 1.67 -40.19
CA ARG A 354 -22.49 1.98 -39.88
C ARG A 354 -22.29 3.47 -39.66
N ASP A 355 -22.89 4.31 -40.49
CA ASP A 355 -22.80 5.76 -40.38
C ASP A 355 -23.49 6.27 -39.11
N TYR A 356 -24.67 5.71 -38.79
CA TYR A 356 -25.36 5.97 -37.53
C TYR A 356 -24.50 5.59 -36.32
N GLN A 357 -23.94 4.38 -36.34
CA GLN A 357 -23.07 3.90 -35.26
C GLN A 357 -21.85 4.81 -35.06
N LYS A 358 -21.21 5.23 -36.16
CA LYS A 358 -20.06 6.13 -36.11
C LYS A 358 -20.43 7.51 -35.56
N ALA A 359 -21.56 8.08 -35.98
CA ALA A 359 -22.04 9.38 -35.51
C ALA A 359 -22.40 9.38 -34.02
N LYS A 360 -22.87 8.24 -33.50
CA LYS A 360 -23.27 8.08 -32.09
C LYS A 360 -22.17 7.48 -31.18
N GLY A 361 -20.99 7.20 -31.72
CA GLY A 361 -19.92 6.55 -30.95
C GLY A 361 -20.25 5.12 -30.50
N LEU A 362 -21.10 4.41 -31.26
CA LEU A 362 -21.53 3.05 -30.97
C LEU A 362 -20.61 2.01 -31.65
N PRO A 363 -20.63 0.74 -31.20
CA PRO A 363 -19.84 -0.30 -31.83
C PRO A 363 -20.27 -0.55 -33.29
N THR A 364 -19.29 -0.67 -34.19
CA THR A 364 -19.49 -0.85 -35.64
C THR A 364 -19.14 -2.27 -36.09
N GLY A 365 -19.81 -2.77 -37.13
CA GLY A 365 -19.53 -4.11 -37.70
C GLY A 365 -20.66 -5.13 -37.56
N GLY A 366 -21.82 -4.73 -37.04
CA GLY A 366 -23.02 -5.57 -36.99
C GLY A 366 -24.23 -4.84 -36.41
N VAL A 367 -25.40 -5.47 -36.46
CA VAL A 367 -26.62 -4.98 -35.81
C VAL A 367 -26.53 -5.29 -34.31
N THR A 368 -25.82 -4.45 -33.55
CA THR A 368 -25.70 -4.65 -32.10
C THR A 368 -26.99 -4.30 -31.37
N LEU A 369 -27.27 -4.99 -30.26
CA LEU A 369 -28.41 -4.62 -29.42
C LEU A 369 -28.28 -3.20 -28.84
N ALA A 370 -27.05 -2.72 -28.62
CA ALA A 370 -26.82 -1.33 -28.21
C ALA A 370 -27.28 -0.33 -29.28
N THR A 371 -27.08 -0.66 -30.57
CA THR A 371 -27.56 0.13 -31.69
C THR A 371 -29.08 0.16 -31.76
N LEU A 372 -29.73 -1.00 -31.62
CA LEU A 372 -31.20 -1.08 -31.62
C LEU A 372 -31.81 -0.31 -30.45
N LYS A 373 -31.24 -0.46 -29.25
CA LYS A 373 -31.65 0.31 -28.07
C LYS A 373 -31.50 1.81 -28.29
N SER A 374 -30.38 2.25 -28.90
CA SER A 374 -30.16 3.67 -29.21
C SER A 374 -31.15 4.21 -30.26
N LEU A 375 -31.65 3.35 -31.16
CA LEU A 375 -32.67 3.67 -32.16
C LEU A 375 -34.10 3.57 -31.60
N GLY A 376 -34.28 3.13 -30.35
CA GLY A 376 -35.59 2.92 -29.74
C GLY A 376 -36.34 1.69 -30.26
N VAL A 377 -35.64 0.73 -30.86
CA VAL A 377 -36.20 -0.53 -31.37
C VAL A 377 -35.99 -1.62 -30.31
N GLN A 378 -37.08 -2.23 -29.85
CA GLN A 378 -37.10 -3.29 -28.85
C GLN A 378 -37.45 -4.65 -29.47
#